data_AF-A7B5S8-F1
#
_entry.id   AF-A7B5S8-F1
#
_cell.length_a   1.000
_cell.length_b   1.000
_cell.length_c   1.000
_cell.angle_alpha   90.00
_cell.angle_beta   90.00
_cell.angle_gamma   90.00
#
_symmetry.space_group_name_H-M   'P 1'
#
loop_
_entity.id
_entity.type
_entity.pdbx_description
1 polymer ?
#
loop_
_entity_poly.entity_id
_entity_poly.type
_entity_poly.pdbx_seq_one_letter_code
_entity_poly.pdbx_strand_id
1 'polypeptide(L)' 'MMDNNKMICYCDQVTKGEIIEAMEKGAKTLADIKRMTGACCSCKCAELNPSGKCCAQDIALVMKEYLSNKNS' A
#
# COMPACT_ATOMS: atom_id res chain seq x y z
N MET A 1 8.14 -10.62 -11.62
CA MET A 1 8.28 -10.96 -10.18
C MET A 1 7.60 -9.87 -9.38
N MET A 2 6.62 -10.22 -8.55
CA MET A 2 6.06 -9.30 -7.56
C MET A 2 7.10 -9.10 -6.45
N ASP A 3 7.73 -7.93 -6.39
CA ASP A 3 8.57 -7.59 -5.24
C ASP A 3 7.69 -7.14 -4.06
N ASN A 4 7.38 -8.09 -3.19
CA ASN A 4 6.55 -7.86 -2.00
C ASN A 4 7.28 -7.06 -0.91
N ASN A 5 8.61 -6.99 -0.96
CA ASN A 5 9.42 -6.26 0.04
C ASN A 5 9.52 -4.76 -0.28
N LYS A 6 8.99 -4.33 -1.43
CA LYS A 6 8.98 -2.92 -1.82
C LYS A 6 8.23 -2.09 -0.78
N MET A 7 8.90 -1.08 -0.22
CA MET A 7 8.28 -0.10 0.67
C MET A 7 7.32 0.80 -0.12
N ILE A 8 6.08 0.89 0.34
CA ILE A 8 5.01 1.69 -0.27
C ILE A 8 4.70 2.91 0.61
N CYS A 9 4.51 2.72 1.92
CA CYS A 9 4.38 3.82 2.86
C CYS A 9 5.68 3.95 3.67
N TYR A 10 6.47 4.98 3.36
CA TYR A 10 7.69 5.28 4.13
C TYR A 10 7.40 5.90 5.50
N CYS A 11 6.23 6.53 5.65
CA CYS A 11 5.85 7.18 6.91
C CYS A 11 5.58 6.18 8.02
N ASP A 12 4.85 5.12 7.69
CA ASP A 12 4.37 4.11 8.63
C ASP A 12 5.01 2.73 8.34
N GLN A 13 6.06 2.70 7.53
CA GLN A 13 6.87 1.51 7.16
C GLN A 13 6.04 0.34 6.60
N VAL A 14 5.12 0.62 5.68
CA VAL A 14 4.26 -0.41 5.06
C VAL A 14 4.79 -0.83 3.70
N THR A 15 4.91 -2.13 3.49
CA THR A 15 5.37 -2.79 2.26
C THR A 15 4.23 -3.18 1.32
N LYS A 16 4.58 -3.52 0.07
CA LYS A 16 3.64 -4.08 -0.92
C LYS A 16 3.04 -5.40 -0.42
N GLY A 17 3.84 -6.24 0.23
CA GLY A 17 3.42 -7.52 0.78
C GLY A 17 2.31 -7.37 1.83
N GLU A 18 2.45 -6.42 2.75
CA GLU A 18 1.42 -6.15 3.77
C GLU A 18 0.10 -5.64 3.17
N ILE A 19 0.17 -4.85 2.08
CA ILE A 19 -1.01 -4.41 1.35
C ILE A 19 -1.70 -5.61 0.67
N ILE A 20 -0.93 -6.50 0.05
CA ILE A 20 -1.46 -7.72 -0.58
C ILE A 20 -2.08 -8.63 0.47
N GLU A 21 -1.42 -8.85 1.60
CA GLU A 21 -1.95 -9.66 2.71
C GLU A 21 -3.27 -9.07 3.24
N ALA A 22 -3.37 -7.74 3.36
CA ALA A 22 -4.62 -7.09 3.73
C ALA A 22 -5.74 -7.36 2.70
N MET A 23 -5.41 -7.36 1.40
CA MET A 23 -6.36 -7.71 0.34
C MET A 23 -6.77 -9.18 0.35
N GLU A 24 -5.84 -10.09 0.65
CA GLU A 24 -6.14 -11.53 0.83
C GLU A 24 -7.06 -11.76 2.03
N LYS A 25 -6.89 -10.97 3.10
CA LYS A 25 -7.78 -10.92 4.27
C LYS A 25 -9.12 -10.20 4.01
N GLY A 26 -9.35 -9.71 2.79
CA GLY A 26 -10.64 -9.17 2.35
C GLY A 26 -10.75 -7.65 2.27
N ALA A 27 -9.65 -6.90 2.35
CA ALA A 27 -9.67 -5.46 2.10
C ALA A 27 -10.12 -5.16 0.65
N LYS A 28 -11.09 -4.24 0.49
CA LYS A 28 -11.64 -3.87 -0.83
C LYS A 28 -11.42 -2.40 -1.16
N THR A 29 -11.16 -1.57 -0.15
CA THR A 29 -11.04 -0.12 -0.31
C THR A 29 -9.73 0.40 0.26
N LEU A 30 -9.32 1.60 -0.17
CA LEU A 30 -8.15 2.27 0.41
C LEU A 30 -8.33 2.48 1.93
N ALA A 31 -9.55 2.72 2.39
CA ALA A 31 -9.85 2.85 3.81
C ALA A 31 -9.62 1.54 4.58
N ASP A 32 -9.97 0.40 3.98
CA ASP A 32 -9.68 -0.92 4.58
C ASP A 32 -8.16 -1.15 4.68
N ILE A 33 -7.41 -0.82 3.62
CA ILE A 33 -5.95 -0.95 3.63
C ILE A 33 -5.37 -0.09 4.75
N LYS A 34 -5.73 1.20 4.83
CA LYS A 34 -5.26 2.09 5.91
C LYS A 34 -5.57 1.51 7.30
N ARG A 35 -6.80 1.01 7.50
CA ARG A 35 -7.22 0.41 8.78
C ARG A 35 -6.43 -0.86 9.12
N MET A 36 -6.09 -1.67 8.13
CA MET A 36 -5.46 -2.97 8.34
C MET A 36 -3.93 -2.90 8.40
N THR A 37 -3.30 -1.96 7.69
CA THR A 37 -1.83 -1.84 7.61
C THR A 37 -1.27 -0.65 8.38
N GLY A 38 -2.10 0.31 8.79
CA GLY A 38 -1.64 1.55 9.44
C GLY A 38 -1.01 2.56 8.47
N ALA A 39 -1.03 2.31 7.15
CA ALA A 39 -0.50 3.24 6.18
C ALA A 39 -1.24 4.59 6.19
N CYS A 40 -0.50 5.67 5.93
CA CYS A 40 -1.03 7.03 5.79
C CYS A 40 -1.57 7.63 7.11
N CYS A 41 -1.07 7.17 8.25
CA CYS A 41 -1.42 7.70 9.58
C CYS A 41 -0.52 8.87 9.99
N SER A 42 0.81 8.73 9.83
CA SER A 42 1.75 9.76 10.29
C SER A 42 1.84 10.97 9.35
N CYS A 43 1.43 10.84 8.08
CA CYS A 43 1.37 11.92 7.08
C CYS A 43 2.68 12.72 6.84
N LYS A 44 3.85 12.24 7.29
CA LYS A 44 5.18 12.86 7.10
C LYS A 44 5.78 12.65 5.71
N CYS A 45 4.95 12.71 4.67
CA CYS A 45 5.33 12.31 3.31
C CYS A 45 6.43 13.20 2.71
N ALA A 46 6.42 14.50 3.03
CA ALA A 46 7.42 15.44 2.54
C ALA A 46 8.83 15.17 3.11
N GLU A 47 8.92 14.54 4.28
CA GLU A 47 10.18 14.26 4.97
C GLU A 47 10.66 12.82 4.72
N LEU A 48 9.75 11.86 4.76
CA LEU A 48 10.08 10.43 4.78
C LEU A 48 9.90 9.72 3.44
N ASN A 49 9.01 10.18 2.57
CA ASN A 49 8.84 9.56 1.26
C ASN A 49 9.89 10.13 0.29
N PRO A 50 10.72 9.31 -0.39
CA PRO A 50 11.70 9.80 -1.36
C PRO A 50 11.10 10.64 -2.50
N SER A 51 9.82 10.42 -2.82
CA SER A 51 9.08 11.21 -3.82
C SER A 51 8.50 12.53 -3.28
N GLY A 52 8.52 12.74 -1.96
CA GLY A 52 7.83 13.84 -1.27
C GLY A 52 6.30 13.77 -1.33
N LYS A 53 5.72 12.70 -1.90
CA LYS A 53 4.28 12.57 -2.17
C LYS A 53 3.61 11.53 -1.26
N CYS A 54 2.30 11.63 -1.13
CA CYS A 54 1.51 10.67 -0.36
C CYS A 54 1.46 9.31 -1.06
N CYS A 55 1.71 8.24 -0.29
CA CYS A 55 1.67 6.84 -0.75
C CYS A 55 0.27 6.35 -1.18
N ALA A 56 -0.80 7.13 -0.98
CA ALA A 56 -2.16 6.74 -1.34
C ALA A 56 -2.31 6.32 -2.81
N GLN A 57 -1.58 6.98 -3.71
CA GLN A 57 -1.56 6.62 -5.14
C GLN A 57 -0.86 5.28 -5.37
N ASP A 58 0.28 5.05 -4.72
CA ASP A 58 1.02 3.78 -4.83
C ASP A 58 0.22 2.61 -4.27
N ILE A 59 -0.50 2.80 -3.16
CA ILE A 59 -1.41 1.79 -2.61
C ILE A 59 -2.51 1.45 -3.62
N ALA A 60 -3.13 2.46 -4.24
CA ALA A 60 -4.16 2.22 -5.25
C ALA A 60 -3.63 1.45 -6.47
N LEU A 61 -2.37 1.69 -6.87
CA LEU A 61 -1.71 0.94 -7.95
C LEU A 61 -1.50 -0.53 -7.55
N VAL A 62 -1.01 -0.80 -6.33
CA VAL A 62 -0.87 -2.17 -5.81
C VAL A 62 -2.21 -2.88 -5.80
N MET A 63 -3.28 -2.22 -5.34
CA MET A 63 -4.62 -2.79 -5.34
C MET A 63 -5.11 -3.14 -6.75
N LYS A 64 -4.91 -2.24 -7.71
CA LYS A 64 -5.27 -2.49 -9.11
C LYS A 64 -4.48 -3.66 -9.69
N GLU A 65 -3.17 -3.70 -9.45
CA GLU A 65 -2.29 -4.78 -9.90
C GLU A 65 -2.74 -6.13 -9.33
N TYR A 66 -3.03 -6.21 -8.03
CA TYR A 66 -3.55 -7.44 -7.41
C TYR A 66 -4.85 -7.91 -8.08
N LEU A 67 -5.80 -7.01 -8.31
CA LEU A 67 -7.08 -7.35 -8.96
C LEU A 67 -6.89 -7.80 -10.41
N SER A 68 -5.97 -7.20 -11.16
CA SER A 68 -5.66 -7.63 -12.53
C SER A 68 -5.08 -9.04 -12.59
N ASN A 69 -4.24 -9.43 -11.61
CA ASN A 69 -3.63 -10.76 -11.59
C ASN A 69 -4.59 -11.87 -11.11
N LYS A 70 -5.60 -11.54 -10.29
CA LYS A 70 -6.59 -12.53 -9.82
C LYS A 70 -7.61 -12.92 -10.90
N ASN A 71 -7.79 -12.07 -11.91
CA ASN A 71 -8.76 -12.28 -13.00
C ASN A 71 -8.11 -12.89 -14.26
N SER A 72 -6.86 -13.35 -14.16
CA SER A 72 -6.06 -13.84 -15.28
C SER A 72 -5.71 -15.31 -15.18
#